data_AF-A0A381V1H7-F1
#
_entry.id   AF-A0A381V1H7-F1
#
_cell.length_a   1.000
_cell.length_b   1.000
_cell.length_c   1.000
_cell.angle_alpha   90.00
_cell.angle_beta   90.00
_cell.angle_gamma   90.00
#
_symmetry.space_group_name_H-M   'P 1'
#
loop_
_entity.id
_entity.type
_entity.pdbx_description
1 polymer ?
#
loop_
_entity_poly.entity_id
_entity_poly.type
_entity_poly.pdbx_seq_one_letter_code
_entity_poly.pdbx_strand_id
1 'polypeptide(L)'
;MSWEERARILGSLERHNLNSFFYCPKEDSFHRTNWKESYSDEWMNQFKAFISMANKKNIKIIFGISPGLGFTNSSDINLLINKIESIQAIGIDNVAILFDDLFQNSSGVTHAEIVNQCVEKFKTISFLTVPQEYSLSQAKPDILTSLYLKDFNEILNPKVPIFWTGNQVVSKYSSVEDIHTWINAFKRPIIFWDNYYANDYCVPKIILESYQSLHFDATKLLEGIMINPTGMVEVDEICIDFFGNFINKDQTEVEDYFKDRNFPTELIKILPLFKFKINLKEAKINLKDIETLLWSWHHPLKFAIYPYLHMLRFMLLQKEHTSLSSLRKRFRIIN
;
A
#
# COMPACT_ATOMS: atom_id res chain seq x y z
N MET A 1 -12.92 1.41 -3.37
CA MET A 1 -12.96 1.33 -4.84
C MET A 1 -14.05 0.36 -5.34
N SER A 2 -14.73 0.67 -6.44
CA SER A 2 -15.56 -0.26 -7.24
C SER A 2 -14.70 -1.17 -8.14
N TRP A 3 -15.32 -2.10 -8.88
CA TRP A 3 -14.58 -2.88 -9.89
C TRP A 3 -14.17 -2.04 -11.10
N GLU A 4 -14.97 -1.05 -11.51
CA GLU A 4 -14.58 -0.14 -12.60
C GLU A 4 -13.39 0.74 -12.20
N GLU A 5 -13.36 1.21 -10.95
CA GLU A 5 -12.23 1.96 -10.41
C GLU A 5 -10.97 1.11 -10.35
N ARG A 6 -11.07 -0.16 -9.92
CA ARG A 6 -9.92 -1.09 -9.99
C ARG A 6 -9.47 -1.35 -11.43
N ALA A 7 -10.37 -1.40 -12.40
CA ALA A 7 -10.02 -1.55 -13.82
C ALA A 7 -9.24 -0.34 -14.35
N ARG A 8 -9.56 0.88 -13.90
CA ARG A 8 -8.77 2.09 -14.19
C ARG A 8 -7.33 1.97 -13.67
N ILE A 9 -7.18 1.45 -12.45
CA ILE A 9 -5.86 1.17 -11.87
C ILE A 9 -5.03 0.23 -12.75
N LEU A 10 -5.64 -0.84 -13.30
CA LEU A 10 -4.94 -1.72 -14.24
C LEU A 10 -4.43 -0.98 -15.49
N GLY A 11 -5.18 0.02 -15.99
CA GLY A 11 -4.73 0.86 -17.10
C GLY A 11 -3.50 1.70 -16.74
N SER A 12 -3.45 2.24 -15.52
CA SER A 12 -2.28 2.98 -15.05
C SER A 12 -1.06 2.09 -14.84
N LEU A 13 -1.24 0.88 -14.31
CA LEU A 13 -0.15 -0.10 -14.19
C LEU A 13 0.42 -0.48 -15.57
N GLU A 14 -0.45 -0.77 -16.55
CA GLU A 14 -0.05 -1.13 -17.92
C GLU A 14 0.75 -0.01 -18.60
N ARG A 15 0.30 1.26 -18.48
CA ARG A 15 1.00 2.42 -19.07
C ARG A 15 2.46 2.53 -18.65
N HIS A 16 2.80 2.06 -17.45
CA HIS A 16 4.14 2.12 -16.87
C HIS A 16 4.87 0.78 -16.89
N ASN A 17 4.33 -0.24 -17.57
CA ASN A 17 4.84 -1.62 -17.56
C ASN A 17 4.98 -2.21 -16.14
N LEU A 18 4.13 -1.78 -15.21
CA LEU A 18 3.99 -2.39 -13.89
C LEU A 18 3.14 -3.64 -14.01
N ASN A 19 3.47 -4.67 -13.24
CA ASN A 19 3.06 -6.04 -13.57
C ASN A 19 2.24 -6.74 -12.49
N SER A 20 1.89 -6.07 -11.39
CA SER A 20 1.23 -6.70 -10.25
C SER A 20 0.18 -5.79 -9.61
N PHE A 21 -0.97 -6.36 -9.26
CA PHE A 21 -2.02 -5.73 -8.47
C PHE A 21 -2.32 -6.60 -7.25
N PHE A 22 -2.21 -6.04 -6.05
CA PHE A 22 -2.46 -6.76 -4.80
C PHE A 22 -3.87 -6.46 -4.26
N TYR A 23 -4.75 -7.46 -4.30
CA TYR A 23 -6.09 -7.37 -3.75
C TYR A 23 -6.07 -7.69 -2.24
N CYS A 24 -5.99 -6.66 -1.40
CA CYS A 24 -6.07 -6.78 0.06
C CYS A 24 -6.83 -5.62 0.75
N PRO A 25 -8.02 -5.21 0.27
CA PRO A 25 -8.76 -4.11 0.87
C PRO A 25 -9.25 -4.48 2.29
N LYS A 26 -9.03 -3.61 3.28
CA LYS A 26 -9.49 -3.84 4.66
C LYS A 26 -11.01 -3.75 4.79
N GLU A 27 -11.68 -3.09 3.85
CA GLU A 27 -13.14 -2.93 3.79
C GLU A 27 -13.84 -4.20 3.29
N ASP A 28 -13.13 -5.13 2.65
CA ASP A 28 -13.68 -6.45 2.32
C ASP A 28 -13.67 -7.33 3.57
N SER A 29 -14.83 -7.52 4.19
CA SER A 29 -14.97 -8.38 5.36
C SER A 29 -14.53 -9.81 5.09
N PHE A 30 -14.76 -10.35 3.88
CA PHE A 30 -14.38 -11.72 3.52
C PHE A 30 -12.88 -11.87 3.30
N HIS A 31 -12.13 -10.78 3.14
CA HIS A 31 -10.67 -10.83 3.17
C HIS A 31 -10.14 -11.00 4.60
N ARG A 32 -10.83 -10.45 5.62
CA ARG A 32 -10.27 -10.31 6.98
C ARG A 32 -11.19 -10.73 8.14
N THR A 33 -12.31 -10.05 8.38
CA THR A 33 -13.13 -10.33 9.59
C THR A 33 -14.00 -11.57 9.44
N ASN A 34 -14.55 -11.78 8.26
CA ASN A 34 -15.40 -12.92 7.88
C ASN A 34 -14.63 -13.83 6.90
N TRP A 35 -13.32 -13.97 7.09
CA TRP A 35 -12.45 -14.71 6.16
C TRP A 35 -12.85 -16.19 5.99
N LYS A 36 -13.58 -16.75 6.96
CA LYS A 36 -14.10 -18.12 6.93
C LYS A 36 -15.29 -18.31 5.98
N GLU A 37 -15.96 -17.22 5.60
CA GLU A 37 -17.14 -17.26 4.74
C GLU A 37 -16.74 -17.25 3.25
N SER A 38 -17.59 -17.85 2.41
CA SER A 38 -17.42 -17.83 0.96
C SER A 38 -17.93 -16.53 0.36
N TYR A 39 -17.26 -16.05 -0.69
CA TYR A 39 -17.80 -14.95 -1.50
C TYR A 39 -19.08 -15.39 -2.24
N SER A 40 -19.96 -14.43 -2.53
CA SER A 40 -21.14 -14.66 -3.36
C SER A 40 -20.77 -14.95 -4.82
N ASP A 41 -21.65 -15.64 -5.55
CA ASP A 41 -21.46 -15.89 -6.98
C ASP A 41 -21.31 -14.60 -7.79
N GLU A 42 -22.04 -13.55 -7.42
CA GLU A 42 -21.92 -12.23 -8.06
C GLU A 42 -20.51 -11.67 -7.91
N TRP A 43 -19.97 -11.67 -6.69
CA TRP A 43 -18.62 -11.19 -6.43
C TRP A 43 -17.58 -12.05 -7.17
N MET A 44 -17.73 -13.38 -7.16
CA MET A 44 -16.82 -14.30 -7.86
C MET A 44 -16.81 -14.06 -9.37
N ASN A 45 -17.98 -13.78 -9.97
CA ASN A 45 -18.08 -13.43 -11.39
C ASN A 45 -17.42 -12.10 -11.71
N GLN A 46 -17.61 -11.08 -10.87
CA GLN A 46 -16.96 -9.78 -11.04
C GLN A 46 -15.43 -9.90 -10.89
N PHE A 47 -14.95 -10.64 -9.89
CA PHE A 47 -13.52 -10.85 -9.68
C PHE A 47 -12.90 -11.67 -10.81
N LYS A 48 -13.60 -12.70 -11.34
CA LYS A 48 -13.17 -13.44 -12.53
C LYS A 48 -13.06 -12.55 -13.77
N ALA A 49 -14.01 -11.63 -13.97
CA ALA A 49 -13.93 -10.63 -15.04
C ALA A 49 -12.71 -9.71 -14.86
N PHE A 50 -12.46 -9.25 -13.63
CA PHE A 50 -11.30 -8.43 -13.29
C PHE A 50 -9.97 -9.17 -13.53
N ILE A 51 -9.85 -10.44 -13.15
CA ILE A 51 -8.69 -11.30 -13.45
C ILE A 51 -8.46 -11.37 -14.97
N SER A 52 -9.52 -11.57 -15.75
CA SER A 52 -9.41 -11.60 -17.22
C SER A 52 -8.89 -10.27 -17.79
N MET A 53 -9.32 -9.14 -17.25
CA MET A 53 -8.83 -7.82 -17.64
C MET A 53 -7.34 -7.63 -17.30
N ALA A 54 -6.93 -8.04 -16.11
CA ALA A 54 -5.53 -7.95 -15.67
C ALA A 54 -4.61 -8.82 -16.52
N ASN A 55 -5.01 -10.06 -16.81
CA ASN A 55 -4.24 -10.99 -17.64
C ASN A 55 -4.03 -10.46 -19.06
N LYS A 56 -5.03 -9.80 -19.67
CA LYS A 56 -4.88 -9.16 -20.99
C LYS A 56 -3.84 -8.03 -21.00
N LYS A 57 -3.54 -7.47 -19.83
CA LYS A 57 -2.56 -6.38 -19.62
C LYS A 57 -1.23 -6.89 -19.08
N ASN A 58 -1.04 -8.21 -18.98
CA ASN A 58 0.11 -8.85 -18.34
C ASN A 58 0.31 -8.44 -16.87
N ILE A 59 -0.79 -8.13 -16.17
CA ILE A 59 -0.78 -7.78 -14.74
C ILE A 59 -1.22 -9.01 -13.94
N LYS A 60 -0.35 -9.47 -13.05
CA LYS A 60 -0.63 -10.54 -12.10
C LYS A 60 -1.51 -10.02 -10.97
N ILE A 61 -2.58 -10.73 -10.66
CA ILE A 61 -3.38 -10.47 -9.47
C ILE A 61 -2.84 -11.30 -8.31
N ILE A 62 -2.45 -10.64 -7.23
CA ILE A 62 -2.15 -11.29 -5.95
C ILE A 62 -3.42 -11.21 -5.10
N PHE A 63 -4.01 -12.35 -4.78
CA PHE A 63 -5.16 -12.40 -3.88
C PHE A 63 -4.69 -12.45 -2.43
N GLY A 64 -5.01 -11.43 -1.65
CA GLY A 64 -4.73 -11.39 -0.22
C GLY A 64 -5.82 -12.07 0.60
N ILE A 65 -5.43 -12.70 1.70
CA ILE A 65 -6.33 -13.18 2.76
C ILE A 65 -5.69 -13.01 4.14
N SER A 66 -6.44 -12.50 5.12
CA SER A 66 -5.99 -12.27 6.49
C SER A 66 -6.70 -13.21 7.48
N PRO A 67 -6.27 -14.48 7.63
CA PRO A 67 -6.97 -15.45 8.48
C PRO A 67 -6.70 -15.28 9.98
N GLY A 68 -5.87 -14.32 10.39
CA GLY A 68 -5.37 -14.22 11.77
C GLY A 68 -6.44 -13.93 12.85
N LEU A 69 -7.60 -13.39 12.49
CA LEU A 69 -8.70 -13.17 13.44
C LEU A 69 -9.51 -14.45 13.62
N GLY A 70 -9.50 -15.00 14.84
CA GLY A 70 -10.33 -16.15 15.21
C GLY A 70 -9.86 -17.49 14.62
N PHE A 71 -8.59 -17.61 14.24
CA PHE A 71 -7.99 -18.90 13.87
C PHE A 71 -7.71 -19.72 15.13
N THR A 72 -8.31 -20.90 15.24
CA THR A 72 -8.31 -21.68 16.49
C THR A 72 -7.82 -23.11 16.36
N ASN A 73 -7.95 -23.78 15.20
CA ASN A 73 -7.56 -25.19 15.05
C ASN A 73 -7.57 -25.69 13.59
N SER A 74 -7.56 -27.01 13.41
CA SER A 74 -7.53 -27.75 12.14
C SER A 74 -8.81 -27.65 11.28
N SER A 75 -9.97 -27.24 11.81
CA SER A 75 -11.13 -26.96 10.97
C SER A 75 -10.96 -25.64 10.22
N ASP A 76 -10.31 -24.66 10.85
CA ASP A 76 -10.06 -23.34 10.28
C ASP A 76 -9.07 -23.38 9.10
N ILE A 77 -8.04 -24.25 9.15
CA ILE A 77 -7.14 -24.44 8.00
C ILE A 77 -7.90 -25.00 6.78
N ASN A 78 -8.87 -25.91 6.98
CA ASN A 78 -9.67 -26.43 5.87
C ASN A 78 -10.54 -25.34 5.24
N LEU A 79 -11.08 -24.42 6.04
CA LEU A 79 -11.84 -23.26 5.52
C LEU A 79 -10.94 -22.33 4.70
N LEU A 80 -9.71 -22.06 5.17
CA LEU A 80 -8.73 -21.27 4.43
C LEU A 80 -8.38 -21.94 3.09
N ILE A 81 -8.09 -23.25 3.12
CA ILE A 81 -7.81 -24.04 1.92
C ILE A 81 -8.99 -23.98 0.94
N ASN A 82 -10.22 -24.26 1.38
CA ASN A 82 -11.39 -24.23 0.51
C ASN A 82 -11.60 -22.86 -0.15
N LYS A 83 -11.32 -21.77 0.58
CA LYS A 83 -11.41 -20.40 0.06
C LYS A 83 -10.32 -20.09 -0.96
N ILE A 84 -9.09 -20.56 -0.73
CA ILE A 84 -8.00 -20.43 -1.71
C ILE A 84 -8.32 -21.26 -2.96
N GLU A 85 -8.88 -22.47 -2.80
CA GLU A 85 -9.26 -23.34 -3.91
C GLU A 85 -10.35 -22.71 -4.79
N SER A 86 -11.36 -22.06 -4.19
CA SER A 86 -12.40 -21.37 -4.97
C SER A 86 -11.87 -20.19 -5.77
N ILE A 87 -10.91 -19.45 -5.21
CA ILE A 87 -10.25 -18.33 -5.87
C ILE A 87 -9.28 -18.82 -6.95
N GLN A 88 -8.56 -19.92 -6.71
CA GLN A 88 -7.73 -20.58 -7.71
C GLN A 88 -8.56 -21.06 -8.91
N ALA A 89 -9.74 -21.62 -8.67
CA ALA A 89 -10.63 -22.14 -9.71
C ALA A 89 -11.10 -21.07 -10.73
N ILE A 90 -11.03 -19.78 -10.36
CA ILE A 90 -11.33 -18.66 -11.26
C ILE A 90 -10.08 -18.00 -11.88
N GLY A 91 -8.90 -18.60 -11.69
CA GLY A 91 -7.68 -18.26 -12.42
C GLY A 91 -6.60 -17.53 -11.62
N ILE A 92 -6.69 -17.49 -10.28
CA ILE A 92 -5.61 -16.96 -9.44
C ILE A 92 -4.51 -18.01 -9.25
N ASP A 93 -3.27 -17.58 -9.41
CA ASP A 93 -2.04 -18.33 -9.20
C ASP A 93 -1.08 -17.66 -8.20
N ASN A 94 -1.42 -16.48 -7.66
CA ASN A 94 -0.64 -15.76 -6.66
C ASN A 94 -1.52 -15.45 -5.43
N VAL A 95 -1.11 -15.90 -4.25
CA VAL A 95 -1.88 -15.71 -3.00
C VAL A 95 -0.96 -15.19 -1.90
N ALA A 96 -1.37 -14.11 -1.24
CA ALA A 96 -0.71 -13.63 -0.03
C ALA A 96 -1.54 -13.99 1.21
N ILE A 97 -0.90 -14.56 2.23
CA ILE A 97 -1.51 -14.79 3.55
C ILE A 97 -0.94 -13.76 4.52
N LEU A 98 -1.80 -12.92 5.08
CA LEU A 98 -1.41 -11.74 5.85
C LEU A 98 -1.74 -11.93 7.34
N PHE A 99 -0.76 -11.63 8.20
CA PHE A 99 -0.91 -11.61 9.66
C PHE A 99 -0.71 -10.20 10.24
N ASP A 100 -0.88 -9.17 9.41
CA ASP A 100 -0.77 -7.78 9.79
C ASP A 100 -1.95 -7.29 10.65
N ASP A 101 -1.68 -6.28 11.47
CA ASP A 101 -2.65 -5.63 12.35
C ASP A 101 -3.38 -6.59 13.29
N LEU A 102 -2.66 -7.61 13.78
CA LEU A 102 -3.08 -8.44 14.89
C LEU A 102 -2.52 -7.82 16.19
N PHE A 103 -3.40 -7.51 17.13
CA PHE A 103 -3.03 -6.79 18.36
C PHE A 103 -2.74 -7.70 19.56
N GLN A 104 -3.07 -8.99 19.43
CA GLN A 104 -2.73 -10.02 20.41
C GLN A 104 -1.36 -10.63 20.07
N ASN A 105 -0.64 -11.08 21.09
CA ASN A 105 0.61 -11.82 20.87
C ASN A 105 0.27 -13.15 20.18
N SER A 106 0.85 -13.37 19.00
CA SER A 106 0.67 -14.59 18.23
C SER A 106 1.97 -15.37 18.15
N SER A 107 1.87 -16.65 17.81
CA SER A 107 3.02 -17.54 17.62
C SER A 107 3.55 -17.43 16.19
N GLY A 108 4.85 -17.11 16.04
CA GLY A 108 5.52 -17.12 14.74
C GLY A 108 5.49 -18.50 14.09
N VAL A 109 5.70 -19.56 14.88
CA VAL A 109 5.56 -20.96 14.44
C VAL A 109 4.19 -21.20 13.83
N THR A 110 3.12 -20.84 14.55
CA THR A 110 1.74 -21.11 14.09
C THR A 110 1.42 -20.37 12.80
N HIS A 111 1.81 -19.09 12.68
CA HIS A 111 1.59 -18.34 11.44
C HIS A 111 2.35 -18.95 10.26
N ALA A 112 3.61 -19.37 10.47
CA ALA A 112 4.40 -20.03 9.44
C ALA A 112 3.82 -21.40 9.03
N GLU A 113 3.35 -22.20 9.98
CA GLU A 113 2.69 -23.48 9.73
C GLU A 113 1.40 -23.35 8.91
N ILE A 114 0.60 -22.30 9.15
CA ILE A 114 -0.60 -22.01 8.36
C ILE A 114 -0.22 -21.77 6.89
N VAL A 115 0.83 -20.99 6.64
CA VAL A 115 1.32 -20.72 5.28
C VAL A 115 1.87 -22.00 4.65
N ASN A 116 2.69 -22.75 5.38
CA ASN A 116 3.29 -23.99 4.87
C ASN A 116 2.24 -25.04 4.49
N GLN A 117 1.18 -25.20 5.29
CA GLN A 117 0.07 -26.10 4.94
C GLN A 117 -0.60 -25.71 3.62
N CYS A 118 -0.76 -24.40 3.36
CA CYS A 118 -1.27 -23.93 2.07
C CYS A 118 -0.28 -24.19 0.92
N VAL A 119 1.00 -23.93 1.12
CA VAL A 119 2.07 -24.24 0.14
C VAL A 119 2.14 -25.73 -0.18
N GLU A 120 1.94 -26.59 0.82
CA GLU A 120 1.92 -28.04 0.64
C GLU A 120 0.70 -28.49 -0.16
N LYS A 121 -0.47 -27.91 0.11
CA LYS A 121 -1.72 -28.22 -0.58
C LYS A 121 -1.73 -27.76 -2.04
N PHE A 122 -1.23 -26.56 -2.34
CA PHE A 122 -1.37 -25.94 -3.66
C PHE A 122 -0.02 -25.84 -4.40
N LYS A 123 0.23 -26.77 -5.32
CA LYS A 123 1.52 -26.86 -6.04
C LYS A 123 1.72 -25.83 -7.15
N THR A 124 0.64 -25.24 -7.67
CA THR A 124 0.68 -24.29 -8.78
C THR A 124 0.49 -22.85 -8.33
N ILE A 125 0.27 -22.60 -7.03
CA ILE A 125 0.12 -21.27 -6.48
C ILE A 125 1.46 -20.79 -5.95
N SER A 126 1.83 -19.56 -6.29
CA SER A 126 2.91 -18.83 -5.67
C SER A 126 2.39 -18.12 -4.41
N PHE A 127 2.90 -18.52 -3.25
CA PHE A 127 2.53 -17.94 -1.97
C PHE A 127 3.48 -16.84 -1.53
N LEU A 128 2.91 -15.80 -0.94
CA LEU A 128 3.60 -14.69 -0.28
C LEU A 128 3.01 -14.50 1.12
N THR A 129 3.70 -13.80 2.01
CA THR A 129 3.16 -13.56 3.35
C THR A 129 3.57 -12.23 3.96
N VAL A 130 2.71 -11.71 4.83
CA VAL A 130 2.99 -10.55 5.67
C VAL A 130 3.05 -11.04 7.13
N PRO A 131 4.19 -10.94 7.83
CA PRO A 131 4.28 -11.27 9.25
C PRO A 131 3.50 -10.25 10.09
N GLN A 132 3.20 -10.58 11.35
CA GLN A 132 2.61 -9.63 12.30
C GLN A 132 3.55 -8.45 12.59
N GLU A 133 4.86 -8.69 12.63
CA GLU A 133 5.90 -7.67 12.78
C GLU A 133 6.49 -7.34 11.40
N TYR A 134 5.86 -6.44 10.66
CA TYR A 134 6.19 -6.14 9.24
C TYR A 134 6.98 -4.83 9.04
N SER A 135 7.46 -4.21 10.11
CA SER A 135 8.34 -3.04 10.10
C SER A 135 9.34 -3.08 11.26
N LEU A 136 10.47 -2.35 11.16
CA LEU A 136 11.44 -2.33 12.28
C LEU A 136 10.81 -1.79 13.57
N SER A 137 9.91 -0.82 13.46
CA SER A 137 9.20 -0.24 14.62
C SER A 137 8.29 -1.22 15.37
N GLN A 138 7.90 -2.32 14.71
CA GLN A 138 7.05 -3.35 15.30
C GLN A 138 7.83 -4.56 15.81
N ALA A 139 9.06 -4.76 15.33
CA ALA A 139 9.91 -5.87 15.76
C ALA A 139 10.31 -5.71 17.23
N LYS A 140 10.10 -6.74 18.06
CA LYS A 140 10.32 -6.66 19.51
C LYS A 140 11.33 -7.69 20.02
N PRO A 141 12.46 -7.29 20.64
CA PRO A 141 12.87 -5.90 20.87
C PRO A 141 13.48 -5.24 19.62
N ASP A 142 13.95 -6.05 18.66
CA ASP A 142 14.40 -5.64 17.33
C ASP A 142 14.21 -6.80 16.34
N ILE A 143 14.52 -6.57 15.07
CA ILE A 143 14.34 -7.56 13.99
C ILE A 143 15.22 -8.80 14.13
N LEU A 144 16.42 -8.70 14.70
CA LEU A 144 17.36 -9.81 14.81
C LEU A 144 17.07 -10.69 16.03
N THR A 145 16.45 -10.13 17.06
CA THR A 145 16.21 -10.81 18.33
C THR A 145 14.73 -11.04 18.64
N SER A 146 13.82 -10.60 17.77
CA SER A 146 12.39 -10.91 17.88
C SER A 146 12.14 -12.41 17.83
N LEU A 147 11.58 -12.95 18.91
CA LEU A 147 11.20 -14.36 19.00
C LEU A 147 10.14 -14.71 17.96
N TYR A 148 9.15 -13.82 17.76
CA TYR A 148 8.11 -14.03 16.75
C TYR A 148 8.72 -14.13 15.35
N LEU A 149 9.57 -13.17 14.95
CA LEU A 149 10.16 -13.16 13.62
C LEU A 149 11.16 -14.30 13.41
N LYS A 150 11.95 -14.62 14.45
CA LYS A 150 12.87 -15.75 14.43
C LYS A 150 12.12 -17.06 14.17
N ASP A 151 11.12 -17.37 14.99
CA ASP A 151 10.35 -18.61 14.87
C ASP A 151 9.58 -18.66 13.54
N PHE A 152 8.96 -17.54 13.14
CA PHE A 152 8.26 -17.42 11.86
C PHE A 152 9.22 -17.71 10.69
N ASN A 153 10.41 -17.11 10.69
CA ASN A 153 11.38 -17.27 9.61
C ASN A 153 12.03 -18.66 9.59
N GLU A 154 12.28 -19.28 10.74
CA GLU A 154 12.86 -20.63 10.82
C GLU A 154 11.89 -21.71 10.30
N ILE A 155 10.59 -21.56 10.56
CA ILE A 155 9.57 -22.54 10.18
C ILE A 155 9.05 -22.31 8.75
N LEU A 156 8.90 -21.06 8.32
CA LEU A 156 8.29 -20.74 7.03
C LEU A 156 9.12 -21.28 5.86
N ASN A 157 8.46 -21.89 4.88
CA ASN A 157 9.08 -22.39 3.65
C ASN A 157 10.01 -21.31 3.04
N PRO A 158 11.30 -21.60 2.80
CA PRO A 158 12.30 -20.59 2.44
C PRO A 158 12.07 -19.92 1.08
N LYS A 159 11.19 -20.48 0.24
CA LYS A 159 10.82 -19.90 -1.06
C LYS A 159 9.70 -18.88 -0.96
N VAL A 160 8.97 -18.80 0.15
CA VAL A 160 7.85 -17.86 0.33
C VAL A 160 8.42 -16.46 0.59
N PRO A 161 8.17 -15.47 -0.29
CA PRO A 161 8.59 -14.10 -0.07
C PRO A 161 7.85 -13.46 1.10
N ILE A 162 8.54 -12.56 1.81
CA ILE A 162 7.98 -11.80 2.91
C ILE A 162 7.84 -10.32 2.53
N PHE A 163 6.67 -9.75 2.83
CA PHE A 163 6.44 -8.31 2.74
C PHE A 163 6.98 -7.56 3.97
N TRP A 164 7.47 -6.36 3.73
CA TRP A 164 8.02 -5.44 4.73
C TRP A 164 7.79 -3.98 4.34
N THR A 165 7.54 -3.08 5.31
CA THR A 165 7.14 -1.68 5.02
C THR A 165 8.18 -0.61 5.33
N GLY A 166 9.38 -0.98 5.74
CA GLY A 166 10.43 -0.02 6.12
C GLY A 166 10.78 -0.02 7.62
N ASN A 167 11.44 1.05 8.03
CA ASN A 167 11.78 1.27 9.43
C ASN A 167 10.52 1.58 10.26
N GLN A 168 9.50 2.11 9.61
CA GLN A 168 8.18 2.40 10.15
C GLN A 168 7.12 1.76 9.25
N VAL A 169 5.88 1.66 9.74
CA VAL A 169 4.73 1.33 8.89
C VAL A 169 4.63 2.31 7.72
N VAL A 170 4.86 3.60 7.97
CA VAL A 170 4.90 4.66 6.95
C VAL A 170 6.27 5.32 6.97
N SER A 171 7.16 4.89 6.07
CA SER A 171 8.53 5.38 5.98
C SER A 171 8.63 6.53 4.96
N LYS A 172 9.45 7.56 5.26
CA LYS A 172 9.77 8.59 4.24
C LYS A 172 10.74 8.03 3.20
N TYR A 173 11.71 7.26 3.67
CA TYR A 173 12.82 6.72 2.90
C TYR A 173 13.35 5.49 3.63
N SER A 174 13.71 4.47 2.87
CA SER A 174 14.43 3.29 3.33
C SER A 174 15.77 3.23 2.61
N SER A 175 16.84 3.21 3.41
CA SER A 175 18.21 3.14 2.90
C SER A 175 18.57 1.73 2.44
N VAL A 176 19.70 1.59 1.73
CA VAL A 176 20.23 0.29 1.31
C VAL A 176 20.60 -0.55 2.53
N GLU A 177 21.09 0.09 3.60
CA GLU A 177 21.40 -0.52 4.88
C GLU A 177 20.16 -1.07 5.59
N ASP A 178 19.04 -0.33 5.55
CA ASP A 178 17.76 -0.79 6.11
C ASP A 178 17.29 -2.05 5.38
N ILE A 179 17.39 -2.07 4.05
CA ILE A 179 17.01 -3.23 3.22
C ILE A 179 17.92 -4.43 3.53
N HIS A 180 19.23 -4.22 3.61
CA HIS A 180 20.16 -5.29 3.97
C HIS A 180 19.89 -5.87 5.35
N THR A 181 19.43 -5.05 6.30
CA THR A 181 19.03 -5.53 7.63
C THR A 181 17.91 -6.58 7.52
N TRP A 182 16.89 -6.33 6.69
CA TRP A 182 15.81 -7.27 6.44
C TRP A 182 16.26 -8.51 5.66
N ILE A 183 17.01 -8.31 4.58
CA ILE A 183 17.54 -9.43 3.78
C ILE A 183 18.41 -10.35 4.64
N ASN A 184 19.24 -9.80 5.52
CA ASN A 184 20.12 -10.58 6.40
C ASN A 184 19.37 -11.30 7.52
N ALA A 185 18.30 -10.68 8.04
CA ALA A 185 17.45 -11.29 9.06
C ALA A 185 16.67 -12.49 8.49
N PHE A 186 16.08 -12.34 7.31
CA PHE A 186 15.18 -13.34 6.74
C PHE A 186 15.85 -14.32 5.80
N LYS A 187 16.93 -13.92 5.09
CA LYS A 187 17.70 -14.73 4.12
C LYS A 187 16.83 -15.41 3.06
N ARG A 188 15.81 -14.71 2.59
CA ARG A 188 14.83 -15.15 1.58
C ARG A 188 14.37 -13.95 0.74
N PRO A 189 13.59 -14.14 -0.33
CA PRO A 189 13.04 -13.03 -1.11
C PRO A 189 12.21 -12.07 -0.23
N ILE A 190 12.45 -10.76 -0.38
CA ILE A 190 11.73 -9.70 0.34
C ILE A 190 11.04 -8.78 -0.65
N ILE A 191 9.80 -8.42 -0.33
CA ILE A 191 8.99 -7.46 -1.08
C ILE A 191 8.79 -6.21 -0.23
N PHE A 192 9.13 -5.05 -0.77
CA PHE A 192 8.86 -3.79 -0.08
C PHE A 192 7.42 -3.37 -0.32
N TRP A 193 6.61 -3.36 0.73
CA TRP A 193 5.23 -2.87 0.75
C TRP A 193 5.20 -1.45 1.28
N ASP A 194 5.21 -0.48 0.37
CA ASP A 194 5.39 0.91 0.72
C ASP A 194 4.07 1.64 0.99
N ASN A 195 3.93 2.21 2.19
CA ASN A 195 2.80 3.05 2.59
C ASN A 195 3.07 4.55 2.39
N TYR A 196 4.07 4.95 1.59
CA TYR A 196 4.43 6.34 1.35
C TYR A 196 3.25 7.22 0.92
N TYR A 197 2.38 6.69 0.06
CA TYR A 197 1.19 7.38 -0.44
C TYR A 197 -0.09 7.09 0.38
N ALA A 198 -0.05 6.16 1.34
CA ALA A 198 -1.20 5.83 2.16
C ALA A 198 -1.66 7.06 2.98
N ASN A 199 -2.97 7.16 3.23
CA ASN A 199 -3.57 8.28 3.96
C ASN A 199 -4.59 7.90 5.03
N ASP A 200 -4.99 6.63 5.12
CA ASP A 200 -5.94 6.10 6.11
C ASP A 200 -5.57 6.44 7.57
N TYR A 201 -4.28 6.45 7.90
CA TYR A 201 -3.76 6.85 9.22
C TYR A 201 -3.89 8.36 9.52
N CYS A 202 -4.10 9.21 8.50
CA CYS A 202 -4.09 10.67 8.63
C CYS A 202 -5.01 11.37 7.62
N VAL A 203 -6.26 10.96 7.54
CA VAL A 203 -7.28 11.65 6.75
C VAL A 203 -7.49 13.09 7.27
N PRO A 204 -7.59 14.13 6.41
CA PRO A 204 -7.59 14.07 4.94
C PRO A 204 -6.25 14.37 4.26
N LYS A 205 -5.09 14.19 4.89
CA LYS A 205 -3.81 14.49 4.24
C LYS A 205 -3.64 13.65 2.97
N ILE A 206 -3.16 14.27 1.89
CA ILE A 206 -2.86 13.60 0.62
C ILE A 206 -1.44 13.94 0.18
N ILE A 207 -0.75 12.97 -0.40
CA ILE A 207 0.59 13.12 -0.94
C ILE A 207 0.52 13.06 -2.47
N LEU A 208 0.95 14.15 -3.12
CA LEU A 208 1.04 14.29 -4.59
C LEU A 208 2.47 14.76 -4.93
N GLU A 209 3.45 13.90 -4.66
CA GLU A 209 4.85 14.14 -5.02
C GLU A 209 5.47 12.89 -5.65
N SER A 210 6.58 13.09 -6.36
CA SER A 210 7.41 12.02 -6.94
C SER A 210 7.72 10.93 -5.91
N TYR A 211 7.77 9.67 -6.33
CA TYR A 211 8.12 8.58 -5.42
C TYR A 211 9.57 8.73 -4.93
N GLN A 212 9.76 8.80 -3.61
CA GLN A 212 11.06 9.07 -2.99
C GLN A 212 11.44 8.06 -1.89
N SER A 213 10.69 6.97 -1.73
CA SER A 213 10.90 6.05 -0.61
C SER A 213 12.14 5.19 -0.72
N LEU A 214 12.68 5.03 -1.93
CA LEU A 214 13.85 4.20 -2.20
C LEU A 214 14.77 4.88 -3.22
N HIS A 215 16.06 4.57 -3.12
CA HIS A 215 16.98 4.82 -4.23
C HIS A 215 16.77 3.75 -5.32
N PHE A 216 16.92 4.12 -6.60
CA PHE A 216 16.67 3.19 -7.71
C PHE A 216 17.55 1.92 -7.62
N ASP A 217 18.82 2.04 -7.24
CA ASP A 217 19.69 0.87 -7.14
C ASP A 217 19.27 -0.13 -6.06
N ALA A 218 18.52 0.34 -5.05
CA ALA A 218 17.99 -0.50 -4.00
C ALA A 218 16.91 -1.46 -4.51
N THR A 219 16.25 -1.13 -5.62
CA THR A 219 15.23 -1.99 -6.25
C THR A 219 15.81 -3.35 -6.68
N LYS A 220 17.10 -3.42 -7.02
CA LYS A 220 17.80 -4.63 -7.46
C LYS A 220 18.02 -5.65 -6.34
N LEU A 221 17.86 -5.22 -5.08
CA LEU A 221 18.02 -6.07 -3.90
C LEU A 221 16.71 -6.77 -3.49
N LEU A 222 15.59 -6.35 -4.07
CA LEU A 222 14.25 -6.78 -3.67
C LEU A 222 13.65 -7.70 -4.72
N GLU A 223 12.81 -8.63 -4.28
CA GLU A 223 12.00 -9.48 -5.16
C GLU A 223 10.90 -8.66 -5.85
N GLY A 224 10.41 -7.63 -5.16
CA GLY A 224 9.38 -6.75 -5.69
C GLY A 224 9.18 -5.51 -4.82
N ILE A 225 8.48 -4.54 -5.39
CA ILE A 225 8.04 -3.33 -4.71
C ILE A 225 6.56 -3.15 -5.02
N MET A 226 5.76 -2.91 -3.99
CA MET A 226 4.34 -2.63 -4.09
C MET A 226 4.03 -1.35 -3.31
N ILE A 227 3.31 -0.42 -3.93
CA ILE A 227 2.81 0.76 -3.23
C ILE A 227 1.40 0.51 -2.70
N ASN A 228 1.12 1.00 -1.50
CA ASN A 228 -0.21 1.13 -0.92
C ASN A 228 -0.64 2.61 -1.01
N PRO A 229 -1.45 2.99 -2.01
CA PRO A 229 -1.89 4.36 -2.19
C PRO A 229 -3.11 4.67 -1.29
N THR A 230 -3.99 5.58 -1.71
CA THR A 230 -5.03 6.15 -0.83
C THR A 230 -6.38 5.43 -0.88
N GLY A 231 -6.61 4.57 -1.88
CA GLY A 231 -7.91 3.97 -2.15
C GLY A 231 -8.89 4.89 -2.89
N MET A 232 -8.46 6.11 -3.25
CA MET A 232 -9.21 7.05 -4.09
C MET A 232 -8.64 7.03 -5.50
N VAL A 233 -9.39 6.51 -6.47
CA VAL A 233 -8.87 6.20 -7.81
C VAL A 233 -8.24 7.42 -8.52
N GLU A 234 -8.80 8.62 -8.38
CA GLU A 234 -8.26 9.83 -9.00
C GLU A 234 -6.88 10.22 -8.44
N VAL A 235 -6.62 9.93 -7.17
CA VAL A 235 -5.33 10.19 -6.52
C VAL A 235 -4.38 9.03 -6.80
N ASP A 236 -4.87 7.80 -6.72
CA ASP A 236 -4.08 6.58 -6.88
C ASP A 236 -3.51 6.45 -8.30
N GLU A 237 -4.24 6.87 -9.34
CA GLU A 237 -3.70 6.94 -10.70
C GLU A 237 -2.46 7.85 -10.80
N ILE A 238 -2.45 8.98 -10.08
CA ILE A 238 -1.32 9.90 -10.01
C ILE A 238 -0.16 9.28 -9.22
N CYS A 239 -0.45 8.66 -8.08
CA CYS A 239 0.56 7.96 -7.28
C CYS A 239 1.24 6.83 -8.06
N ILE A 240 0.46 6.08 -8.84
CA ILE A 240 0.96 5.03 -9.72
C ILE A 240 1.79 5.62 -10.86
N ASP A 241 1.38 6.75 -11.44
CA ASP A 241 2.20 7.43 -12.44
C ASP A 241 3.56 7.85 -11.89
N PHE A 242 3.60 8.43 -10.69
CA PHE A 242 4.87 8.82 -10.04
C PHE A 242 5.73 7.63 -9.65
N PHE A 243 5.13 6.53 -9.21
CA PHE A 243 5.85 5.29 -8.97
C PHE A 243 6.37 4.66 -10.27
N GLY A 244 5.56 4.67 -11.33
CA GLY A 244 5.94 4.21 -12.66
C GLY A 244 7.11 5.01 -13.24
N ASN A 245 7.09 6.34 -13.09
CA ASN A 245 8.21 7.20 -13.47
C ASN A 245 9.50 6.81 -12.75
N PHE A 246 9.43 6.56 -11.43
CA PHE A 246 10.58 6.08 -10.65
C PHE A 246 11.13 4.74 -11.17
N ILE A 247 10.26 3.75 -11.41
CA ILE A 247 10.65 2.43 -11.92
C ILE A 247 11.26 2.53 -13.33
N ASN A 248 10.76 3.44 -14.16
CA ASN A 248 11.24 3.62 -15.54
C ASN A 248 12.38 4.65 -15.66
N LYS A 249 12.86 5.21 -14.53
CA LYS A 249 13.83 6.32 -14.49
C LYS A 249 13.43 7.54 -15.32
N ASP A 250 12.12 7.77 -15.43
CA ASP A 250 11.57 8.98 -16.02
C ASP A 250 11.78 10.15 -15.05
N GLN A 251 12.34 11.24 -15.58
CA GLN A 251 12.67 12.45 -14.83
C GLN A 251 11.60 13.54 -14.93
N THR A 252 10.38 13.18 -15.34
CA THR A 252 9.25 14.11 -15.38
C THR A 252 9.05 14.75 -14.01
N GLU A 253 9.24 16.07 -13.97
CA GLU A 253 9.03 16.87 -12.76
C GLU A 253 7.54 16.89 -12.39
N VAL A 254 7.25 16.95 -11.08
CA VAL A 254 5.87 16.93 -10.58
C VAL A 254 5.07 18.08 -11.19
N GLU A 255 5.63 19.28 -11.29
CA GLU A 255 4.92 20.42 -11.89
C GLU A 255 4.55 20.18 -13.36
N ASP A 256 5.46 19.60 -14.13
CA ASP A 256 5.27 19.38 -15.56
C ASP A 256 4.24 18.27 -15.81
N TYR A 257 4.22 17.23 -14.95
CA TYR A 257 3.14 16.24 -14.95
C TYR A 257 1.74 16.87 -14.90
N PHE A 258 1.56 17.86 -14.01
CA PHE A 258 0.27 18.55 -13.84
C PHE A 258 0.02 19.56 -14.97
N LYS A 259 1.04 20.31 -15.42
CA LYS A 259 0.93 21.27 -16.53
C LYS A 259 0.51 20.57 -17.83
N ASP A 260 1.18 19.49 -18.19
CA ASP A 260 0.95 18.75 -19.45
C ASP A 260 -0.43 18.10 -19.51
N ARG A 261 -1.03 17.84 -18.34
CA ARG A 261 -2.41 17.32 -18.19
C ARG A 261 -3.45 18.44 -18.00
N ASN A 262 -3.06 19.70 -18.20
CA ASN A 262 -3.93 20.88 -18.09
C ASN A 262 -4.60 21.03 -16.72
N PHE A 263 -3.93 20.63 -15.64
CA PHE A 263 -4.40 20.96 -14.31
C PHE A 263 -4.26 22.47 -14.01
N PRO A 264 -5.08 23.05 -13.12
CA PRO A 264 -5.03 24.48 -12.82
C PRO A 264 -3.66 24.91 -12.29
N THR A 265 -3.23 26.11 -12.68
CA THR A 265 -1.99 26.72 -12.16
C THR A 265 -2.02 26.88 -10.66
N GLU A 266 -3.20 27.11 -10.06
CA GLU A 266 -3.40 27.17 -8.62
C GLU A 266 -3.07 25.85 -7.93
N LEU A 267 -3.40 24.69 -8.54
CA LEU A 267 -3.03 23.38 -8.00
C LEU A 267 -1.52 23.23 -8.01
N ILE A 268 -0.87 23.57 -9.12
CA ILE A 268 0.59 23.50 -9.28
C ILE A 268 1.30 24.35 -8.21
N LYS A 269 0.85 25.58 -7.99
CA LYS A 269 1.41 26.49 -6.97
C LYS A 269 1.32 25.93 -5.55
N ILE A 270 0.30 25.12 -5.25
CA ILE A 270 0.12 24.56 -3.91
C ILE A 270 0.65 23.13 -3.77
N LEU A 271 1.24 22.51 -4.80
CA LEU A 271 1.88 21.18 -4.70
C LEU A 271 2.89 21.03 -3.55
N PRO A 272 3.65 22.07 -3.13
CA PRO A 272 4.49 21.96 -1.94
C PRO A 272 3.72 21.60 -0.65
N LEU A 273 2.40 21.84 -0.58
CA LEU A 273 1.53 21.42 0.50
C LEU A 273 1.12 19.95 0.43
N PHE A 274 1.34 19.27 -0.70
CA PHE A 274 1.06 17.86 -0.89
C PHE A 274 2.31 16.97 -0.72
N LYS A 275 3.39 17.51 -0.13
CA LYS A 275 4.58 16.72 0.20
C LYS A 275 4.36 15.88 1.46
N PHE A 276 5.06 14.76 1.54
CA PHE A 276 5.17 13.89 2.69
C PHE A 276 5.63 14.68 3.92
N LYS A 277 6.61 15.57 3.77
CA LYS A 277 6.97 16.62 4.75
C LYS A 277 6.76 17.99 4.13
N ILE A 278 5.98 18.84 4.79
CA ILE A 278 5.57 20.15 4.26
C ILE A 278 6.41 21.23 4.93
N ASN A 279 7.11 22.06 4.15
CA ASN A 279 7.80 23.25 4.65
C ASN A 279 7.01 24.51 4.27
N LEU A 280 6.38 25.17 5.25
CA LEU A 280 5.53 26.33 4.97
C LEU A 280 6.29 27.59 4.57
N LYS A 281 7.56 27.77 5.01
CA LYS A 281 8.36 28.94 4.63
C LYS A 281 8.75 28.92 3.16
N GLU A 282 9.08 27.75 2.64
CA GLU A 282 9.52 27.57 1.25
C GLU A 282 8.37 27.66 0.25
N ALA A 283 7.16 27.30 0.68
CA ALA A 283 6.04 27.07 -0.23
C ALA A 283 5.39 28.35 -0.81
N LYS A 284 5.78 29.57 -0.39
CA LYS A 284 5.23 30.87 -0.86
C LYS A 284 3.71 30.87 -1.09
N ILE A 285 2.95 30.23 -0.19
CA ILE A 285 1.54 29.87 -0.42
C ILE A 285 0.64 31.09 -0.35
N ASN A 286 -0.23 31.25 -1.35
CA ASN A 286 -1.33 32.20 -1.31
C ASN A 286 -2.64 31.48 -1.01
N LEU A 287 -3.35 31.93 0.03
CA LEU A 287 -4.68 31.41 0.40
C LEU A 287 -5.67 31.45 -0.79
N LYS A 288 -5.54 32.47 -1.66
CA LYS A 288 -6.39 32.65 -2.83
C LYS A 288 -6.28 31.50 -3.84
N ASP A 289 -5.11 30.86 -3.96
CA ASP A 289 -4.96 29.71 -4.86
C ASP A 289 -5.82 28.53 -4.37
N ILE A 290 -5.82 28.26 -3.06
CA ILE A 290 -6.66 27.22 -2.44
C ILE A 290 -8.15 27.55 -2.59
N GLU A 291 -8.54 28.80 -2.33
CA GLU A 291 -9.94 29.24 -2.48
C GLU A 291 -10.42 29.14 -3.93
N THR A 292 -9.56 29.44 -4.90
CA THR A 292 -9.89 29.29 -6.32
C THR A 292 -10.18 27.83 -6.66
N LEU A 293 -9.36 26.90 -6.18
CA LEU A 293 -9.61 25.46 -6.36
C LEU A 293 -10.91 25.02 -5.67
N LEU A 294 -11.14 25.47 -4.43
CA LEU A 294 -12.33 25.12 -3.66
C LEU A 294 -13.63 25.60 -4.31
N TRP A 295 -13.64 26.78 -4.91
CA TRP A 295 -14.88 27.42 -5.35
C TRP A 295 -15.10 27.40 -6.86
N SER A 296 -14.04 27.36 -7.66
CA SER A 296 -14.13 27.58 -9.12
C SER A 296 -13.71 26.38 -9.96
N TRP A 297 -12.84 25.51 -9.45
CA TRP A 297 -12.39 24.33 -10.20
C TRP A 297 -13.40 23.18 -10.10
N HIS A 298 -13.65 22.46 -11.20
CA HIS A 298 -14.56 21.31 -11.24
C HIS A 298 -13.86 20.16 -11.94
N HIS A 299 -13.52 19.11 -11.20
CA HIS A 299 -12.76 17.96 -11.70
C HIS A 299 -12.92 16.78 -10.74
N PRO A 300 -12.94 15.51 -11.20
CA PRO A 300 -12.98 14.34 -10.33
C PRO A 300 -11.94 14.38 -9.20
N LEU A 301 -10.67 14.68 -9.53
CA LEU A 301 -9.59 14.84 -8.54
C LEU A 301 -9.93 15.85 -7.43
N LYS A 302 -10.65 16.94 -7.76
CA LYS A 302 -11.05 17.92 -6.74
C LYS A 302 -11.87 17.26 -5.65
N PHE A 303 -12.81 16.39 -5.98
CA PHE A 303 -13.66 15.72 -4.98
C PHE A 303 -12.84 14.85 -4.04
N ALA A 304 -11.86 14.11 -4.57
CA ALA A 304 -10.94 13.31 -3.77
C ALA A 304 -10.09 14.17 -2.81
N ILE A 305 -9.58 15.31 -3.28
CA ILE A 305 -8.73 16.20 -2.46
C ILE A 305 -9.49 17.29 -1.69
N TYR A 306 -10.81 17.37 -1.85
CA TYR A 306 -11.63 18.46 -1.31
C TYR A 306 -11.53 18.61 0.22
N PRO A 307 -11.62 17.52 1.01
CA PRO A 307 -11.45 17.62 2.45
C PRO A 307 -10.05 18.13 2.84
N TYR A 308 -9.03 17.79 2.04
CA TYR A 308 -7.67 18.25 2.30
C TYR A 308 -7.53 19.75 2.03
N LEU A 309 -8.07 20.26 0.93
CA LEU A 309 -8.06 21.68 0.59
C LEU A 309 -8.73 22.53 1.69
N HIS A 310 -9.86 22.07 2.25
CA HIS A 310 -10.49 22.71 3.40
C HIS A 310 -9.61 22.72 4.64
N MET A 311 -8.95 21.60 4.93
CA MET A 311 -8.02 21.50 6.06
C MET A 311 -6.82 22.44 5.89
N LEU A 312 -6.24 22.52 4.69
CA LEU A 312 -5.15 23.45 4.37
C LEU A 312 -5.60 24.90 4.53
N ARG A 313 -6.77 25.26 4.00
CA ARG A 313 -7.38 26.58 4.18
C ARG A 313 -7.56 26.94 5.66
N PHE A 314 -8.11 26.02 6.46
CA PHE A 314 -8.27 26.21 7.90
C PHE A 314 -6.94 26.46 8.61
N MET A 315 -5.92 25.63 8.34
CA MET A 315 -4.60 25.78 8.97
C MET A 315 -3.89 27.08 8.59
N LEU A 316 -4.07 27.57 7.36
CA LEU A 316 -3.46 28.81 6.87
C LEU A 316 -4.15 30.07 7.40
N LEU A 317 -5.42 30.00 7.79
CA LEU A 317 -6.13 31.10 8.46
C LEU A 317 -5.74 31.23 9.94
N GLN A 318 -5.24 30.16 10.55
CA GLN A 318 -5.01 30.03 12.00
C GLN A 318 -3.52 30.06 12.37
N LYS A 319 -2.70 30.90 11.70
CA LYS A 319 -1.22 30.83 11.72
C LYS A 319 -0.59 30.88 13.13
N GLU A 320 -1.21 31.57 14.08
CA GLU A 320 -0.63 31.92 15.40
C GLU A 320 -1.17 31.11 16.59
N HIS A 321 -2.08 30.16 16.35
CA HIS A 321 -2.68 29.39 17.44
C HIS A 321 -1.84 28.16 17.83
N THR A 322 -1.37 28.13 19.08
CA THR A 322 -0.67 26.99 19.71
C THR A 322 -1.49 25.69 19.69
N SER A 323 -2.82 25.79 19.57
CA SER A 323 -3.75 24.66 19.48
C SER A 323 -3.59 23.80 18.22
N LEU A 324 -2.89 24.29 17.18
CA LEU A 324 -2.64 23.52 15.95
C LEU A 324 -1.32 22.73 15.95
N SER A 325 -0.54 22.78 17.03
CA SER A 325 0.76 22.10 17.10
C SER A 325 0.67 20.58 16.87
N SER A 326 -0.32 19.92 17.48
CA SER A 326 -0.57 18.48 17.31
C SER A 326 -1.00 18.16 15.87
N LEU A 327 -1.88 18.97 15.28
CA LEU A 327 -2.35 18.81 13.91
C LEU A 327 -1.21 19.00 12.90
N ARG A 328 -0.39 20.06 13.06
CA ARG A 328 0.79 20.32 12.22
C ARG A 328 1.78 19.16 12.28
N LYS A 329 2.05 18.63 13.48
CA LYS A 329 2.90 17.44 13.66
C LYS A 329 2.32 16.23 12.93
N ARG A 330 1.01 15.98 13.07
CA ARG A 330 0.31 14.86 12.40
C ARG A 330 0.40 14.99 10.86
N PHE A 331 0.29 16.21 10.35
CA PHE A 331 0.40 16.50 8.92
C PHE A 331 1.84 16.60 8.42
N ARG A 332 2.83 16.43 9.32
CA ARG A 332 4.28 16.55 9.05
C ARG A 332 4.65 17.94 8.49
N ILE A 333 4.02 18.97 9.02
CA ILE A 333 4.29 20.37 8.70
C ILE A 333 5.44 20.87 9.60
N ILE A 334 6.49 21.38 8.96
CA ILE A 334 7.64 22.03 9.60
C ILE A 334 7.67 23.52 9.22
N ASN A 335 8.18 24.34 10.13
CA ASN A 335 8.24 25.79 9.98
C ASN A 335 9.55 26.27 9.40
#